data_AF-D2Z950-F1
#
_entry.id   AF-D2Z950-F1
#
_cell.length_a   1.000
_cell.length_b   1.000
_cell.length_c   1.000
_cell.angle_alpha   90.00
_cell.angle_beta   90.00
_cell.angle_gamma   90.00
#
_symmetry.space_group_name_H-M   'P 1'
#
loop_
_entity.id
_entity.type
_entity.pdbx_description
1 polymer ?
#
loop_
_entity_poly.entity_id
_entity_poly.type
_entity_poly.pdbx_seq_one_letter_code
_entity_poly.pdbx_strand_id
1 'polypeptide(L)'
;MKSLTIVMLAVCLASTPISCASGQSLWQDGTNYIGDDRPSRVGDIVMVEVDERTDTEDEAKTETTKEGGANVSEGTGILDFIKGLSLTSSTTSTGDGSSERSYRTRAKVTCVVTEVLPNGNLVIEGTRDLQTHGETLKMRFRGAIRPQDVDGDNTISSERVANVDLIVDGKGTLTRLQKPGILTQILQAIF
;
A
#
# COMPACT_ATOMS: atom_id res chain seq x y z
N MET A 1 -2.93 49.73 57.09
CA MET A 1 -3.20 48.63 56.13
C MET A 1 -3.13 49.04 54.65
N LYS A 2 -3.40 50.30 54.27
CA LYS A 2 -3.38 50.74 52.85
C LYS A 2 -1.97 50.92 52.23
N SER A 3 -0.95 51.18 53.04
CA SER A 3 0.44 51.39 52.56
C SER A 3 1.13 50.07 52.16
N LEU A 4 0.89 48.98 52.89
CA LEU A 4 1.51 47.68 52.62
C LEU A 4 1.04 47.06 51.29
N THR A 5 -0.23 47.27 50.92
CA THR A 5 -0.80 46.81 49.65
C THR A 5 -0.24 47.53 48.43
N ILE A 6 0.14 48.81 48.57
CA ILE A 6 0.73 49.59 47.48
C ILE A 6 2.16 49.12 47.21
N VAL A 7 2.92 48.81 48.27
CA VAL A 7 4.28 48.28 48.14
C VAL A 7 4.27 46.87 47.54
N MET A 8 3.33 46.01 47.92
CA MET A 8 3.25 44.66 47.36
C MET A 8 2.86 44.66 45.86
N LEU A 9 1.98 45.57 45.44
CA LEU A 9 1.60 45.72 44.03
C LEU A 9 2.78 46.25 43.18
N ALA A 10 3.59 47.16 43.72
CA ALA A 10 4.77 47.69 43.04
C ALA A 10 5.87 46.62 42.85
N VAL A 11 6.04 45.72 43.82
CA VAL A 11 7.03 44.64 43.74
C VAL A 11 6.60 43.57 42.72
N CYS A 12 5.31 43.26 42.60
CA CYS A 12 4.81 42.33 41.58
C CYS A 12 4.96 42.85 40.14
N LEU A 13 4.90 44.17 39.90
CA LEU A 13 5.15 44.73 38.57
C LEU A 13 6.64 44.70 38.18
N ALA A 14 7.55 44.66 39.14
CA ALA A 14 8.99 44.66 38.87
C ALA A 14 9.55 43.27 38.54
N SER A 15 8.80 42.19 38.81
CA SER A 15 9.25 40.81 38.61
C SER A 15 8.76 40.14 37.33
N THR A 16 7.99 40.83 36.48
CA THR A 16 7.59 40.27 35.19
C THR A 16 8.78 40.33 34.23
N PRO A 17 9.25 39.20 33.67
CA PRO A 17 10.28 39.24 32.65
C PRO A 17 9.73 40.03 31.46
N ILE A 18 10.34 41.17 31.17
CA ILE A 18 10.08 41.94 29.96
C ILE A 18 10.68 41.10 28.83
N SER A 19 9.87 40.25 28.21
CA SER A 19 10.27 39.59 26.97
C SER A 19 10.51 40.68 25.94
N CYS A 20 11.77 40.90 25.57
CA CYS A 20 12.12 41.75 24.46
C CYS A 20 11.36 41.25 23.22
N ALA A 21 10.42 42.03 22.73
CA ALA A 21 9.76 41.76 21.47
C ALA A 21 10.82 41.84 20.37
N SER A 22 11.29 40.70 19.87
CA SER A 22 12.13 40.65 18.69
C SER A 22 11.26 40.98 17.48
N GLY A 23 11.61 42.05 16.77
CA GLY A 23 11.00 42.32 15.47
C GLY A 23 11.39 41.21 14.50
N GLN A 24 10.44 40.32 14.19
CA GLN A 24 10.65 39.37 13.10
C GLN A 24 10.55 40.11 11.77
N SER A 25 11.53 39.86 10.89
CA SER A 25 11.48 40.33 9.51
C SER A 25 10.25 39.74 8.82
N LEU A 26 9.39 40.59 8.27
CA LEU A 26 8.31 40.19 7.36
C LEU A 26 8.85 39.86 5.96
N TRP A 27 10.09 40.26 5.67
CA TRP A 27 10.79 39.84 4.46
C TRP A 27 11.32 38.42 4.64
N GLN A 28 10.77 37.50 3.85
CA GLN A 28 11.27 36.13 3.68
C GLN A 28 12.01 36.05 2.36
N ASP A 29 13.34 35.95 2.45
CA ASP A 29 14.19 35.76 1.29
C ASP A 29 13.91 34.36 0.71
N GLY A 30 13.38 34.30 -0.53
CA GLY A 30 12.99 33.06 -1.20
C GLY A 30 11.51 32.91 -1.59
N THR A 31 10.63 33.87 -1.27
CA THR A 31 9.27 33.89 -1.85
C THR A 31 9.34 34.38 -3.30
N ASN A 32 9.19 33.44 -4.23
CA ASN A 32 9.15 33.73 -5.66
C ASN A 32 7.79 34.33 -6.04
N TYR A 33 7.66 35.66 -6.00
CA TYR A 33 6.42 36.35 -6.41
C TYR A 33 6.13 36.26 -7.92
N ILE A 34 7.10 35.79 -8.71
CA ILE A 34 7.03 35.65 -10.18
C ILE A 34 7.39 34.20 -10.61
N GLY A 35 7.66 33.30 -9.66
CA GLY A 35 8.05 31.92 -9.94
C GLY A 35 6.95 30.95 -9.54
N ASP A 36 6.77 29.91 -10.35
CA ASP A 36 5.92 28.75 -10.06
C ASP A 36 6.33 28.16 -8.69
N ASP A 37 5.44 28.20 -7.70
CA ASP A 37 5.72 27.76 -6.33
C ASP A 37 5.69 26.23 -6.30
N ARG A 38 6.86 25.65 -6.55
CA ARG A 38 7.07 24.20 -6.54
C ARG A 38 7.59 23.76 -5.18
N PRO A 39 7.21 22.55 -4.73
CA PRO A 39 7.70 22.00 -3.49
C PRO A 39 9.23 21.93 -3.56
N SER A 40 9.89 22.38 -2.51
CA SER A 40 11.36 22.44 -2.43
C SER A 40 11.89 22.24 -1.01
N ARG A 41 11.02 22.29 0.00
CA ARG A 41 11.37 22.19 1.41
C ARG A 41 10.66 21.00 2.06
N VAL A 42 11.28 20.49 3.12
CA VAL A 42 10.64 19.50 4.00
C VAL A 42 9.39 20.14 4.61
N GLY A 43 8.27 19.41 4.56
CA GLY A 43 6.97 19.89 5.02
C GLY A 43 6.07 20.46 3.91
N ASP A 44 6.57 20.65 2.69
CA ASP A 44 5.73 21.02 1.55
C ASP A 44 4.75 19.88 1.20
N ILE A 45 3.59 20.23 0.67
CA ILE A 45 2.50 19.29 0.38
C ILE A 45 2.39 19.09 -1.12
N VAL A 46 2.24 17.83 -1.54
CA VAL A 46 2.07 17.45 -2.94
C VAL A 46 0.88 16.49 -3.05
N MET A 47 -0.01 16.76 -4.00
CA MET A 47 -1.09 15.84 -4.31
C MET A 47 -0.61 14.84 -5.37
N VAL A 48 -0.62 13.56 -5.03
CA VAL A 48 -0.34 12.49 -5.97
C VAL A 48 -1.65 11.95 -6.53
N GLU A 49 -1.77 11.95 -7.85
CA GLU A 49 -2.81 11.23 -8.58
C GLU A 49 -2.29 9.84 -8.95
N VAL A 50 -2.82 8.83 -8.27
CA VAL A 50 -2.49 7.43 -8.48
C VAL A 50 -3.42 6.88 -9.56
N ASP A 51 -2.84 6.45 -10.67
CA ASP A 51 -3.50 5.62 -11.69
C ASP A 51 -2.60 4.43 -12.00
N GLU A 52 -2.76 3.36 -11.22
CA GLU A 52 -1.94 2.15 -11.34
C GLU A 52 -2.72 1.05 -12.04
N ARG A 53 -2.09 0.44 -13.04
CA ARG A 53 -2.66 -0.67 -13.80
C ARG A 53 -1.69 -1.85 -13.83
N THR A 54 -2.15 -2.99 -13.34
CA THR A 54 -1.40 -4.25 -13.36
C THR A 54 -2.21 -5.30 -14.09
N ASP A 55 -1.77 -5.65 -15.29
CA ASP A 55 -2.32 -6.76 -16.06
C ASP A 55 -1.35 -7.95 -15.89
N THR A 56 -1.80 -9.04 -15.27
CA THR A 56 -1.01 -10.27 -15.04
C THR A 56 -1.64 -11.41 -15.83
N GLU A 57 -0.88 -11.98 -16.77
CA GLU A 57 -1.27 -13.20 -17.50
C GLU A 57 -0.44 -14.36 -16.95
N ASP A 58 -1.10 -15.27 -16.22
CA ASP A 58 -0.49 -16.51 -15.75
C ASP A 58 -0.88 -17.65 -16.69
N GLU A 59 0.06 -18.11 -17.52
CA GLU A 59 -0.10 -19.31 -18.34
C GLU A 59 0.51 -20.53 -17.62
N ALA A 60 -0.34 -21.40 -17.08
CA ALA A 60 0.06 -22.66 -16.46
C ALA A 60 -0.29 -23.82 -17.39
N LYS A 61 0.70 -24.30 -18.14
CA LYS A 61 0.59 -25.53 -18.93
C LYS A 61 1.02 -26.72 -18.09
N THR A 62 0.06 -27.54 -17.66
CA THR A 62 0.35 -28.75 -16.88
C THR A 62 0.15 -29.99 -17.75
N GLU A 63 1.24 -30.58 -18.21
CA GLU A 63 1.26 -31.87 -18.88
C GLU A 63 1.70 -32.94 -17.87
N THR A 64 0.74 -33.71 -17.32
CA THR A 64 1.05 -34.82 -16.41
C THR A 64 0.72 -36.15 -17.07
N THR A 65 1.77 -36.87 -17.49
CA THR A 65 1.69 -38.24 -18.00
C THR A 65 2.13 -39.20 -16.89
N LYS A 66 1.17 -39.85 -16.22
CA LYS A 66 1.44 -40.95 -15.27
C LYS A 66 1.26 -42.29 -15.98
N GLU A 67 2.37 -42.91 -16.38
CA GLU A 67 2.40 -44.33 -16.76
C GLU A 67 2.79 -45.17 -15.54
N GLY A 68 1.80 -45.77 -14.88
CA GLY A 68 2.00 -46.63 -13.72
C GLY A 68 1.39 -48.01 -13.96
N GLY A 69 2.19 -48.95 -14.48
CA GLY A 69 1.81 -50.37 -14.55
C GLY A 69 2.11 -51.08 -13.24
N ALA A 70 1.15 -51.18 -12.34
CA ALA A 70 1.26 -52.01 -11.13
C ALA A 70 0.53 -53.35 -11.36
N ASN A 71 1.28 -54.41 -11.64
CA ASN A 71 0.74 -55.77 -11.59
C ASN A 71 0.59 -56.19 -10.12
N VAL A 72 -0.64 -56.15 -9.60
CA VAL A 72 -0.97 -56.69 -8.28
C VAL A 72 -1.09 -58.21 -8.41
N SER A 73 0.02 -58.92 -8.15
CA SER A 73 0.00 -60.37 -7.98
C SER A 73 -0.61 -60.70 -6.60
N GLU A 74 -1.82 -61.25 -6.63
CA GLU A 74 -2.50 -62.04 -5.58
C GLU A 74 -2.08 -61.76 -4.13
N GLY A 75 -2.78 -60.84 -3.47
CA GLY A 75 -2.74 -60.66 -2.02
C GLY A 75 -3.92 -61.37 -1.34
N THR A 76 -3.63 -62.38 -0.51
CA THR A 76 -4.61 -63.06 0.34
C THR A 76 -4.92 -62.21 1.58
N GLY A 77 -6.16 -61.72 1.74
CA GLY A 77 -6.65 -61.12 2.99
C GLY A 77 -7.48 -59.83 2.83
N ILE A 78 -8.61 -59.75 3.57
CA ILE A 78 -9.61 -58.65 3.76
C ILE A 78 -10.22 -58.01 2.49
N LEU A 79 -9.57 -58.11 1.33
CA LEU A 79 -10.03 -57.57 0.04
C LEU A 79 -10.58 -58.65 -0.90
N ASP A 80 -11.19 -59.71 -0.35
CA ASP A 80 -11.77 -60.82 -1.13
C ASP A 80 -13.00 -60.40 -1.96
N PHE A 81 -13.57 -59.20 -1.70
CA PHE A 81 -14.69 -58.67 -2.45
C PHE A 81 -14.31 -58.04 -3.81
N ILE A 82 -13.01 -57.91 -4.10
CA ILE A 82 -12.49 -57.27 -5.33
C ILE A 82 -11.90 -58.31 -6.30
N LYS A 83 -12.36 -59.57 -6.24
CA LYS A 83 -12.02 -60.57 -7.26
C LYS A 83 -12.75 -60.24 -8.55
N GLY A 84 -12.01 -59.72 -9.53
CA GLY A 84 -12.47 -59.59 -10.92
C GLY A 84 -12.36 -58.20 -11.54
N LEU A 85 -11.89 -57.18 -10.81
CA LEU A 85 -11.76 -55.83 -11.38
C LEU A 85 -10.34 -55.59 -11.89
N SER A 86 -10.06 -55.99 -13.13
CA SER A 86 -8.88 -55.51 -13.86
C SER A 86 -9.14 -54.07 -14.31
N LEU A 87 -8.77 -53.09 -13.48
CA LEU A 87 -8.88 -51.67 -13.82
C LEU A 87 -7.58 -51.21 -14.50
N THR A 88 -7.51 -51.34 -15.83
CA THR A 88 -6.46 -50.68 -16.62
C THR A 88 -6.83 -49.21 -16.76
N SER A 89 -6.24 -48.34 -15.94
CA SER A 89 -6.46 -46.90 -15.99
C SER A 89 -5.25 -46.19 -16.60
N SER A 90 -5.38 -45.72 -17.84
CA SER A 90 -4.46 -44.79 -18.48
C SER A 90 -5.02 -43.38 -18.37
N THR A 91 -4.58 -42.62 -17.37
CA THR A 91 -5.00 -41.22 -17.19
C THR A 91 -3.95 -40.29 -17.79
N THR A 92 -4.27 -39.74 -18.95
CA THR A 92 -3.60 -38.57 -19.53
C THR A 92 -4.39 -37.32 -19.12
N SER A 93 -3.76 -36.42 -18.36
CA SER A 93 -4.35 -35.12 -18.01
C SER A 93 -3.52 -34.00 -18.63
N THR A 94 -4.10 -33.34 -19.63
CA THR A 94 -3.61 -32.10 -20.20
C THR A 94 -4.47 -30.98 -19.63
N GLY A 95 -3.88 -30.12 -18.80
CA GLY A 95 -4.53 -28.94 -18.26
C GLY A 95 -3.85 -27.69 -18.79
N ASP A 96 -4.51 -27.01 -19.73
CA ASP A 96 -4.16 -25.64 -20.11
C ASP A 96 -4.92 -24.70 -19.17
N GLY A 97 -4.21 -24.13 -18.18
CA GLY A 97 -4.76 -23.12 -17.28
C GLY A 97 -4.25 -21.74 -17.67
N SER A 98 -5.04 -20.94 -18.37
CA SER A 98 -4.76 -19.51 -18.54
C SER A 98 -5.55 -18.71 -17.50
N SER A 99 -4.86 -17.87 -16.74
CA SER A 99 -5.46 -16.98 -15.74
C SER A 99 -5.02 -15.54 -16.02
N GLU A 100 -5.91 -14.77 -16.63
CA GLU A 100 -5.73 -13.33 -16.83
C GLU A 100 -6.31 -12.58 -15.62
N ARG A 101 -5.48 -11.77 -14.94
CA ARG A 101 -5.87 -10.95 -13.79
C ARG A 101 -5.49 -9.50 -14.04
N SER A 102 -6.50 -8.65 -14.25
CA SER A 102 -6.33 -7.20 -14.37
C SER A 102 -6.71 -6.50 -13.06
N TYR A 103 -5.84 -5.59 -12.61
CA TYR A 103 -6.06 -4.72 -11.47
C TYR A 103 -5.93 -3.26 -11.91
N ARG A 104 -6.88 -2.43 -11.48
CA ARG A 104 -6.84 -0.98 -11.68
C ARG A 104 -7.06 -0.30 -10.34
N THR A 105 -6.17 0.61 -9.98
CA THR A 105 -6.25 1.39 -8.74
C THR A 105 -6.18 2.87 -9.09
N ARG A 106 -7.30 3.58 -8.88
CA ARG A 106 -7.36 5.04 -9.03
C ARG A 106 -7.62 5.71 -7.69
N ALA A 107 -6.70 6.55 -7.24
CA ALA A 107 -6.81 7.26 -5.97
C ALA A 107 -6.09 8.60 -6.01
N LYS A 108 -6.50 9.53 -5.15
CA LYS A 108 -5.74 10.77 -4.88
C LYS A 108 -5.17 10.68 -3.48
N VAL A 109 -3.87 10.85 -3.32
CA VAL A 109 -3.21 10.80 -2.02
C VAL A 109 -2.46 12.10 -1.80
N THR A 110 -2.74 12.76 -0.69
CA THR A 110 -1.98 13.95 -0.28
C THR A 110 -0.75 13.48 0.46
N CYS A 111 0.42 13.88 -0.03
CA CYS A 111 1.71 13.53 0.52
C CYS A 111 2.42 14.78 1.04
N VAL A 112 3.33 14.57 1.98
CA VAL A 112 4.20 15.60 2.53
C VAL A 112 5.64 15.25 2.17
N VAL A 113 6.45 16.25 1.85
CA VAL A 113 7.89 16.09 1.65
C VAL A 113 8.54 15.77 2.99
N THR A 114 9.10 14.56 3.12
CA THR A 114 9.78 14.10 4.33
C THR A 114 11.28 14.38 4.31
N GLU A 115 11.89 14.37 3.12
CA GLU A 115 13.33 14.57 2.96
C GLU A 115 13.65 15.24 1.62
N VAL A 116 14.69 16.08 1.60
CA VAL A 116 15.29 16.62 0.38
C VAL A 116 16.63 15.92 0.17
N LEU A 117 16.74 15.18 -0.93
CA LEU A 117 17.95 14.47 -1.34
C LEU A 117 19.04 15.47 -1.77
N PRO A 118 20.32 15.10 -1.69
CA PRO A 118 21.44 16.00 -2.03
C PRO A 118 21.48 16.44 -3.49
N ASN A 119 20.73 15.78 -4.37
CA ASN A 119 20.55 16.16 -5.78
C ASN A 119 19.37 17.13 -6.00
N GLY A 120 18.64 17.52 -4.95
CA GLY A 120 17.46 18.37 -5.03
C GLY A 120 16.14 17.64 -5.29
N ASN A 121 16.15 16.30 -5.37
CA ASN A 121 14.91 15.53 -5.41
C ASN A 121 14.26 15.47 -4.03
N LEU A 122 12.97 15.19 -3.99
CA LEU A 122 12.18 15.16 -2.77
C LEU A 122 11.68 13.75 -2.53
N VAL A 123 11.77 13.28 -1.30
CA VAL A 123 11.05 12.09 -0.85
C VAL A 123 9.71 12.55 -0.29
N ILE A 124 8.63 11.98 -0.82
CA ILE A 124 7.27 12.27 -0.38
C ILE A 124 6.67 11.05 0.29
N GLU A 125 5.87 11.29 1.33
CA GLU A 125 5.13 10.27 2.05
C GLU A 125 3.73 10.78 2.39
N GLY A 126 2.71 9.95 2.15
CA GLY A 126 1.32 10.27 2.47
C GLY A 126 0.56 9.04 2.93
N THR A 127 -0.35 9.24 3.88
CA THR A 127 -1.30 8.20 4.30
C THR A 127 -2.71 8.75 4.18
N ARG A 128 -3.61 7.96 3.58
CA ARG A 128 -5.02 8.28 3.44
C ARG A 128 -5.86 7.14 4.00
N ASP A 129 -6.59 7.43 5.07
CA ASP A 129 -7.54 6.52 5.69
C ASP A 129 -8.95 6.84 5.19
N LEU A 130 -9.62 5.85 4.57
CA LEU A 130 -10.98 5.93 4.09
C LEU A 130 -11.83 4.91 4.84
N GLN A 131 -12.91 5.35 5.47
CA GLN A 131 -13.88 4.47 6.12
C GLN A 131 -15.17 4.47 5.30
N THR A 132 -15.59 3.31 4.79
CA THR A 132 -16.85 3.17 4.03
C THR A 132 -17.56 1.89 4.47
N HIS A 133 -18.85 1.98 4.78
CA HIS A 133 -19.70 0.82 5.11
C HIS A 133 -19.13 -0.15 6.18
N GLY A 134 -18.41 0.38 7.18
CA GLY A 134 -17.81 -0.41 8.25
C GLY A 134 -16.47 -1.06 7.90
N GLU A 135 -15.96 -0.82 6.69
CA GLU A 135 -14.63 -1.22 6.27
C GLU A 135 -13.66 -0.03 6.38
N THR A 136 -12.46 -0.30 6.89
CA THR A 136 -11.38 0.68 6.93
C THR A 136 -10.36 0.33 5.84
N LEU A 137 -10.19 1.25 4.90
CA LEU A 137 -9.19 1.20 3.86
C LEU A 137 -8.08 2.20 4.21
N LYS A 138 -6.85 1.72 4.38
CA LYS A 138 -5.67 2.53 4.61
C LYS A 138 -4.79 2.46 3.38
N MET A 139 -4.53 3.62 2.77
CA MET A 139 -3.62 3.75 1.64
C MET A 139 -2.37 4.47 2.11
N ARG A 140 -1.20 3.88 1.90
CA ARG A 140 0.09 4.52 2.15
C ARG A 140 0.81 4.67 0.82
N PHE A 141 1.35 5.86 0.59
CA PHE A 141 2.09 6.19 -0.60
C PHE A 141 3.45 6.76 -0.19
N ARG A 142 4.51 6.23 -0.75
CA ARG A 142 5.86 6.76 -0.60
C ARG A 142 6.58 6.72 -1.94
N GLY A 143 7.37 7.74 -2.23
CA GLY A 143 8.19 7.77 -3.45
C GLY A 143 9.12 8.96 -3.49
N ALA A 144 9.97 9.01 -4.51
CA ALA A 144 10.85 10.14 -4.77
C ALA A 144 10.39 10.90 -6.01
N ILE A 145 10.32 12.21 -5.93
CA ILE A 145 9.88 13.09 -7.02
C ILE A 145 10.95 14.14 -7.30
N ARG A 146 10.87 14.74 -8.48
CA ARG A 146 11.66 15.92 -8.81
C ARG A 146 10.74 17.14 -8.75
N PRO A 147 11.18 18.27 -8.16
CA PRO A 147 10.36 19.48 -8.10
C PRO A 147 9.80 19.91 -9.46
N GLN A 148 10.58 19.75 -10.54
CA GLN A 148 10.16 20.15 -11.89
C GLN A 148 9.03 19.31 -12.52
N ASP A 149 8.77 18.11 -12.00
CA ASP A 149 7.72 17.22 -12.52
C ASP A 149 6.35 17.50 -11.88
N VAL A 150 6.34 18.39 -10.86
CA VAL A 150 5.14 18.85 -10.16
C VAL A 150 4.52 20.00 -10.93
N ASP A 151 3.23 19.87 -11.25
CA ASP A 151 2.45 20.91 -11.92
C ASP A 151 2.21 22.10 -10.98
N GLY A 152 1.86 23.27 -11.53
CA GLY A 152 1.66 24.50 -10.73
C GLY A 152 0.54 24.42 -9.69
N ASP A 153 -0.32 23.42 -9.77
CA ASP A 153 -1.34 23.10 -8.76
C ASP A 153 -0.82 22.12 -7.67
N ASN A 154 0.50 21.99 -7.51
CA ASN A 154 1.15 21.05 -6.59
C ASN A 154 0.70 19.60 -6.78
N THR A 155 0.43 19.21 -8.03
CA THR A 155 -0.08 17.89 -8.39
C THR A 155 0.94 17.13 -9.23
N ILE A 156 1.03 15.81 -9.02
CA ILE A 156 1.89 14.92 -9.79
C ILE A 156 1.20 13.58 -10.06
N SER A 157 1.36 13.05 -11.28
CA SER A 157 0.92 11.69 -11.62
C SER A 157 1.86 10.65 -11.02
N SER A 158 1.30 9.52 -10.55
CA SER A 158 2.08 8.39 -10.01
C SER A 158 3.13 7.86 -10.97
N GLU A 159 2.90 7.96 -12.29
CA GLU A 159 3.86 7.54 -13.32
C GLU A 159 5.16 8.35 -13.32
N ARG A 160 5.11 9.60 -12.81
CA ARG A 160 6.29 10.48 -12.72
C ARG A 160 7.03 10.35 -11.40
N VAL A 161 6.59 9.47 -10.51
CA VAL A 161 7.20 9.23 -9.20
C VAL A 161 8.16 8.04 -9.30
N ALA A 162 9.38 8.20 -8.79
CA ALA A 162 10.37 7.13 -8.75
C ALA A 162 10.24 6.30 -7.46
N ASN A 163 10.50 4.98 -7.57
CA ASN A 163 10.47 4.03 -6.46
C ASN A 163 9.18 4.13 -5.63
N VAL A 164 8.03 4.06 -6.33
CA VAL A 164 6.72 4.12 -5.69
C VAL A 164 6.50 2.87 -4.84
N ASP A 165 6.22 3.09 -3.56
CA ASP A 165 5.68 2.09 -2.64
C ASP A 165 4.23 2.49 -2.32
N LEU A 166 3.29 1.77 -2.94
CA LEU A 166 1.85 1.95 -2.76
C LEU A 166 1.30 0.72 -2.01
N ILE A 167 0.92 0.93 -0.75
CA ILE A 167 0.32 -0.10 0.07
C ILE A 167 -1.15 0.22 0.29
N VAL A 168 -2.02 -0.70 -0.15
CA VAL A 168 -3.47 -0.61 0.03
C VAL A 168 -3.92 -1.70 1.00
N ASP A 169 -4.08 -1.32 2.26
CA ASP A 169 -4.49 -2.21 3.35
C ASP A 169 -6.01 -2.07 3.60
N GLY A 170 -6.79 -3.07 3.21
CA GLY A 170 -8.24 -3.14 3.46
C GLY A 170 -8.59 -4.18 4.53
N LYS A 171 -9.31 -3.79 5.60
CA LYS A 171 -9.88 -4.72 6.58
C LYS A 171 -11.40 -4.78 6.40
N GLY A 172 -11.91 -5.90 5.87
CA GLY A 172 -13.34 -6.07 5.51
C GLY A 172 -13.80 -7.53 5.38
N THR A 173 -15.10 -7.73 5.16
CA THR A 173 -15.77 -9.06 5.20
C THR A 173 -15.63 -9.83 3.88
N LEU A 174 -15.39 -9.14 2.77
CA LEU A 174 -15.28 -9.72 1.42
C LEU A 174 -14.07 -10.66 1.26
N THR A 175 -12.95 -10.39 1.93
CA THR A 175 -11.72 -11.20 1.85
C THR A 175 -11.90 -12.65 2.35
N ARG A 176 -12.97 -12.94 3.12
CA ARG A 176 -13.22 -14.31 3.64
C ARG A 176 -13.79 -15.29 2.63
N LEU A 177 -14.35 -14.83 1.51
CA LEU A 177 -15.00 -15.69 0.52
C LEU A 177 -14.04 -16.33 -0.50
N GLN A 178 -12.78 -15.90 -0.54
CA GLN A 178 -11.84 -16.28 -1.60
C GLN A 178 -10.94 -17.48 -1.27
N LYS A 179 -11.13 -18.15 -0.12
CA LYS A 179 -10.42 -19.39 0.19
C LYS A 179 -11.19 -20.58 -0.39
N PRO A 180 -10.58 -21.44 -1.24
CA PRO A 180 -11.23 -22.66 -1.67
C PRO A 180 -11.60 -23.50 -0.46
N GLY A 181 -12.83 -24.04 -0.47
CA GLY A 181 -13.37 -24.83 0.62
C GLY A 181 -12.51 -26.07 0.89
N ILE A 182 -12.46 -26.48 2.15
CA ILE A 182 -11.74 -27.68 2.62
C ILE A 182 -12.15 -28.94 1.82
N LEU A 183 -13.41 -29.02 1.36
CA LEU A 183 -13.92 -30.14 0.59
C LEU A 183 -13.22 -30.32 -0.77
N THR A 184 -12.90 -29.22 -1.47
CA THR A 184 -12.22 -29.28 -2.77
C THR A 184 -10.78 -29.75 -2.63
N GLN A 185 -10.11 -29.39 -1.52
CA GLN A 185 -8.74 -29.83 -1.21
C GLN A 185 -8.68 -31.32 -0.86
N ILE A 186 -9.67 -31.83 -0.11
CA ILE A 186 -9.74 -33.25 0.26
C ILE A 186 -10.02 -34.12 -0.97
N LEU A 187 -10.91 -33.67 -1.86
CA LEU A 187 -11.27 -34.43 -3.06
C LEU A 187 -10.09 -34.55 -4.03
N GLN A 188 -9.29 -33.48 -4.19
CA GLN A 188 -8.06 -33.48 -5.00
C GLN A 188 -6.90 -34.28 -4.35
N ALA A 189 -6.94 -34.50 -3.03
CA ALA A 189 -5.90 -35.27 -2.34
C ALA A 189 -6.15 -36.79 -2.37
N ILE A 190 -7.39 -37.22 -2.61
CA ILE A 190 -7.81 -38.64 -2.54
C ILE A 190 -7.94 -39.28 -3.92
N PHE A 191 -8.28 -38.52 -4.95
CA PHE A 191 -8.38 -38.96 -6.35
C PHE A 191 -7.23 -38.41 -7.19
#